data_AF-A0A258BPX3-F1
#
_entry.id   AF-A0A258BPX3-F1
#
_cell.length_a   1.000
_cell.length_b   1.000
_cell.length_c   1.000
_cell.angle_alpha   90.00
_cell.angle_beta   90.00
_cell.angle_gamma   90.00
#
_symmetry.space_group_name_H-M   'P 1'
#
loop_
_entity.id
_entity.type
_entity.pdbx_description
1 polymer ?
#
loop_
_entity_poly.entity_id
_entity_poly.type
_entity_poly.pdbx_seq_one_letter_code
_entity_poly.pdbx_strand_id
1 'polypeptide(L)'
;MLLPKTNPELSVEPFSLFLLKEFPTPEETMAWAASLSPSEIQEQSEAGMAQEIRRRSAGYDRTIVLVGNVHAYQASQEKSGVPSAAMRVPGALSLRVVHDGGESWIHGKEKSGVHSLTPLNPYSEPPNAIGMSERYEPYFSGFLSVGPISASPPALP
;
A
#
# COMPACT_ATOMS: atom_id res chain seq x y z
N MET A 1 20.43 -21.94 -3.50
CA MET A 1 19.23 -22.39 -4.24
C MET A 1 18.09 -22.42 -3.22
N LEU A 2 17.19 -21.43 -3.25
CA LEU A 2 16.05 -21.39 -2.33
C LEU A 2 15.00 -22.38 -2.87
N LEU A 3 14.61 -23.35 -2.04
CA LEU A 3 13.58 -24.31 -2.40
C LEU A 3 12.26 -23.55 -2.65
N PRO A 4 11.52 -23.87 -3.72
CA PRO A 4 10.19 -23.30 -3.93
C PRO A 4 9.32 -23.61 -2.71
N LYS A 5 8.62 -22.62 -2.19
CA LYS A 5 7.61 -22.84 -1.15
C LYS A 5 6.44 -23.52 -1.85
N THR A 6 6.41 -24.84 -1.82
CA THR A 6 5.32 -25.64 -2.42
C THR A 6 4.04 -25.59 -1.57
N ASN A 7 3.79 -24.50 -0.84
CA ASN A 7 2.60 -24.41 0.00
C ASN A 7 1.41 -24.09 -0.93
N PRO A 8 0.50 -25.05 -1.20
CA PRO A 8 -0.64 -24.81 -2.08
C PRO A 8 -1.72 -23.97 -1.38
N GLU A 9 -1.56 -23.68 -0.09
CA GLU A 9 -2.50 -22.93 0.72
C GLU A 9 -2.23 -21.42 0.64
N LEU A 10 -3.30 -20.64 0.58
CA LEU A 10 -3.28 -19.19 0.68
C LEU A 10 -2.63 -18.79 2.02
N SER A 11 -1.42 -18.20 1.97
CA SER A 11 -0.79 -17.60 3.13
C SER A 11 -1.20 -16.13 3.23
N VAL A 12 -1.85 -15.76 4.33
CA VAL A 12 -2.11 -14.36 4.68
C VAL A 12 -1.13 -13.96 5.77
N GLU A 13 -0.17 -13.10 5.41
CA GLU A 13 0.82 -12.61 6.35
C GLU A 13 0.58 -11.13 6.68
N PRO A 14 0.54 -10.75 7.98
CA PRO A 14 0.41 -9.35 8.35
C PRO A 14 1.63 -8.56 7.88
N PHE A 15 1.36 -7.30 7.54
CA PHE A 15 2.31 -6.39 6.93
C PHE A 15 2.37 -5.11 7.78
N SER A 16 3.50 -4.86 8.46
CA SER A 16 3.67 -3.74 9.40
C SER A 16 4.99 -3.00 9.17
N LEU A 17 5.03 -1.69 9.47
CA LEU A 17 6.14 -0.74 9.30
C LEU A 17 7.52 -1.36 8.94
N PHE A 18 8.00 -1.08 7.73
CA PHE A 18 9.27 -1.59 7.23
C PHE A 18 10.27 -0.46 7.15
N LEU A 19 11.14 -0.37 8.15
CA LEU A 19 12.34 0.45 8.06
C LEU A 19 13.43 -0.44 7.44
N LEU A 20 14.18 0.06 6.46
CA LEU A 20 15.33 -0.71 5.92
C LEU A 20 16.35 -1.05 6.99
N LYS A 21 16.45 -0.19 8.01
CA LYS A 21 17.33 -0.37 9.14
C LYS A 21 16.56 -0.94 10.32
N GLU A 22 17.00 -2.11 10.77
CA GLU A 22 16.54 -2.74 12.00
C GLU A 22 17.43 -2.31 13.17
N PHE A 23 16.83 -2.13 14.35
CA PHE A 23 17.54 -1.89 15.60
C PHE A 23 17.19 -2.97 16.62
N PRO A 24 18.11 -3.30 17.53
CA PRO A 24 17.88 -4.25 18.62
C PRO A 24 16.69 -3.93 19.51
N THR A 25 16.33 -2.65 19.68
CA THR A 25 15.24 -2.22 20.56
C THR A 25 14.28 -1.22 19.90
N PRO A 26 13.01 -1.17 20.37
CA PRO A 26 12.06 -0.14 19.96
C PRO A 26 12.55 1.27 20.27
N GLU A 27 13.20 1.49 21.42
CA GLU A 27 13.70 2.80 21.83
C GLU A 27 14.77 3.33 20.87
N GLU A 28 15.70 2.47 20.46
CA GLU A 28 16.72 2.82 19.46
C GLU A 28 16.11 3.10 18.09
N THR A 29 15.12 2.29 17.70
CA THR A 29 14.35 2.51 16.45
C THR A 29 13.68 3.88 16.47
N MET A 30 13.02 4.24 17.57
CA MET A 30 12.30 5.51 17.72
C MET A 30 13.25 6.70 17.80
N ALA A 31 14.37 6.59 18.52
CA ALA A 31 15.38 7.64 18.59
C ALA A 31 16.00 7.92 17.21
N TRP A 32 16.30 6.88 16.44
CA TRP A 32 16.76 7.03 15.07
C TRP A 32 15.67 7.60 14.15
N ALA A 33 14.44 7.09 14.19
CA ALA A 33 13.34 7.58 13.37
C ALA A 33 13.06 9.07 13.64
N ALA A 34 13.17 9.52 14.89
CA ALA A 34 13.04 10.93 15.27
C ALA A 34 14.16 11.82 14.73
N SER A 35 15.30 11.26 14.34
CA SER A 35 16.42 12.02 13.75
C SER A 35 16.28 12.24 12.24
N LEU A 36 15.35 11.53 11.59
CA LEU A 36 15.15 11.58 10.15
C LEU A 36 14.25 12.76 9.74
N SER A 37 14.56 13.37 8.60
CA SER A 37 13.63 14.26 7.90
C SER A 37 12.40 13.49 7.39
N PRO A 38 11.26 14.17 7.11
CA PRO A 38 10.07 13.50 6.57
C PRO A 38 10.33 12.70 5.27
N SER A 39 11.19 13.19 4.39
CA SER A 39 11.56 12.49 3.16
C SER A 39 12.42 11.25 3.43
N GLU A 40 13.31 11.31 4.43
CA GLU A 40 14.09 10.14 4.83
C GLU A 40 13.20 9.08 5.49
N ILE A 41 12.24 9.47 6.33
CA ILE A 41 11.24 8.54 6.88
C ILE A 41 10.45 7.86 5.74
N GLN A 42 10.00 8.64 4.76
CA GLN A 42 9.28 8.11 3.61
C GLN A 42 10.16 7.14 2.80
N GLU A 43 11.42 7.49 2.52
CA GLU A 43 12.34 6.62 1.78
C GLU A 43 12.56 5.30 2.51
N GLN A 44 12.81 5.34 3.82
CA GLN A 44 12.99 4.14 4.64
C GLN A 44 11.75 3.25 4.57
N SER A 45 10.56 3.84 4.67
CA SER A 45 9.28 3.13 4.61
C SER A 45 9.02 2.50 3.23
N GLU A 46 9.11 3.27 2.15
CA GLU A 46 8.81 2.78 0.79
C GLU A 46 9.84 1.75 0.31
N ALA A 47 11.13 1.96 0.61
CA ALA A 47 12.18 1.03 0.26
C ALA A 47 12.14 -0.24 1.12
N GLY A 48 11.88 -0.11 2.43
CA GLY A 48 11.68 -1.25 3.32
C GLY A 48 10.48 -2.10 2.90
N MET A 49 9.37 -1.45 2.55
CA MET A 49 8.18 -2.12 2.02
C MET A 49 8.51 -2.92 0.76
N ALA A 50 9.20 -2.33 -0.21
CA ALA A 50 9.59 -3.02 -1.44
C ALA A 50 10.59 -4.17 -1.19
N GLN A 51 11.51 -4.03 -0.23
CA GLN A 51 12.39 -5.12 0.19
C GLN A 51 11.59 -6.28 0.76
N GLU A 52 10.61 -6.00 1.62
CA GLU A 52 9.81 -7.05 2.23
C GLU A 52 8.91 -7.76 1.22
N ILE A 53 8.27 -7.02 0.32
CA ILE A 53 7.47 -7.61 -0.76
C ILE A 53 8.33 -8.60 -1.54
N ARG A 54 9.56 -8.23 -1.92
CA ARG A 54 10.47 -9.12 -2.65
C ARG A 54 10.88 -10.33 -1.82
N ARG A 55 11.23 -10.13 -0.54
CA ARG A 55 11.65 -11.21 0.37
C ARG A 55 10.53 -12.23 0.59
N ARG A 56 9.30 -11.76 0.85
CA ARG A 56 8.14 -12.62 1.12
C ARG A 56 7.59 -13.28 -0.14
N SER A 57 7.67 -12.60 -1.29
CA SER A 57 7.26 -13.17 -2.58
C SER A 57 8.19 -14.27 -3.07
N ALA A 58 9.42 -14.35 -2.54
CA ALA A 58 10.38 -15.37 -2.95
C ALA A 58 9.83 -16.78 -2.73
N GLY A 59 9.74 -17.54 -3.83
CA GLY A 59 9.25 -18.91 -3.83
C GLY A 59 7.74 -19.07 -4.09
N TYR A 60 6.99 -17.97 -4.29
CA TYR A 60 5.61 -18.00 -4.77
C TYR A 60 5.54 -17.69 -6.27
N ASP A 61 4.63 -18.34 -6.99
CA ASP A 61 4.41 -18.05 -8.42
C ASP A 61 3.80 -16.65 -8.63
N ARG A 62 2.90 -16.25 -7.73
CA ARG A 62 2.21 -14.96 -7.74
C ARG A 62 2.01 -14.49 -6.31
N THR A 63 2.14 -13.18 -6.10
CA THR A 63 1.85 -12.52 -4.81
C THR A 63 0.87 -11.39 -5.05
N ILE A 64 -0.18 -11.32 -4.24
CA ILE A 64 -1.07 -10.16 -4.17
C ILE A 64 -0.69 -9.36 -2.94
N VAL A 65 -0.46 -8.05 -3.12
CA VAL A 65 -0.08 -7.14 -2.05
C VAL A 65 -1.15 -6.08 -1.91
N LEU A 66 -1.80 -6.01 -0.75
CA LEU A 66 -2.80 -5.00 -0.43
C LEU A 66 -2.14 -3.85 0.31
N VAL A 67 -2.06 -2.69 -0.35
CA VAL A 67 -1.46 -1.46 0.19
C VAL A 67 -2.31 -0.26 -0.22
N GLY A 68 -2.14 0.87 0.48
CA GLY A 68 -2.75 2.13 0.06
C GLY A 68 -2.29 2.55 -1.34
N ASN A 69 -3.17 3.24 -2.09
CA ASN A 69 -2.89 3.73 -3.45
C ASN A 69 -1.57 4.50 -3.57
N VAL A 70 -1.16 5.20 -2.51
CA VAL A 70 0.12 5.93 -2.45
C VAL A 70 1.32 4.99 -2.59
N HIS A 71 1.30 3.79 -2.01
CA HIS A 71 2.41 2.84 -2.11
C HIS A 71 2.39 2.05 -3.43
N ALA A 72 1.19 1.82 -3.97
CA ALA A 72 0.98 1.16 -5.25
C ALA A 72 1.30 2.08 -6.46
N TYR A 73 1.44 3.39 -6.24
CA TYR A 73 1.70 4.38 -7.28
C TYR A 73 3.02 4.09 -8.01
N GLN A 74 3.02 4.11 -9.35
CA GLN A 74 4.22 3.82 -10.17
C GLN A 74 5.01 5.08 -10.54
N ALA A 75 4.98 6.09 -9.67
CA ALA A 75 5.78 7.30 -9.78
C ALA A 75 6.30 7.74 -8.39
N SER A 76 7.21 8.73 -8.42
CA SER A 76 7.61 9.46 -7.21
C SER A 76 6.44 10.23 -6.63
N GLN A 77 6.37 10.24 -5.30
CA GLN A 77 5.41 11.03 -4.54
C GLN A 77 5.67 12.52 -4.78
N GLU A 78 4.65 13.26 -5.23
CA GLU A 78 4.81 14.67 -5.67
C GLU A 78 5.43 15.59 -4.61
N LYS A 79 5.12 15.35 -3.34
CA LYS A 79 5.58 16.20 -2.23
C LYS A 79 7.00 15.91 -1.74
N SER A 80 7.45 14.66 -1.86
CA SER A 80 8.75 14.22 -1.31
C SER A 80 9.77 13.87 -2.39
N GLY A 81 9.36 13.66 -3.64
CA GLY A 81 10.20 13.13 -4.71
C GLY A 81 10.59 11.66 -4.54
N VAL A 82 10.20 11.04 -3.42
CA VAL A 82 10.53 9.65 -3.07
C VAL A 82 9.73 8.70 -3.97
N PRO A 83 10.37 7.77 -4.69
CA PRO A 83 9.67 6.72 -5.42
C PRO A 83 8.73 5.96 -4.48
N SER A 84 7.60 5.48 -4.96
CA SER A 84 6.72 4.63 -4.14
C SER A 84 7.21 3.17 -4.16
N ALA A 85 6.71 2.33 -3.25
CA ALA A 85 7.13 0.94 -3.12
C ALA A 85 6.98 0.16 -4.43
N ALA A 86 5.88 0.36 -5.17
CA ALA A 86 5.62 -0.33 -6.43
C ALA A 86 6.72 -0.12 -7.48
N MET A 87 7.31 1.08 -7.57
CA MET A 87 8.42 1.33 -8.51
C MET A 87 9.68 0.51 -8.21
N ARG A 88 9.83 0.08 -6.94
CA ARG A 88 11.00 -0.68 -6.46
C ARG A 88 10.78 -2.19 -6.49
N VAL A 89 9.61 -2.66 -6.91
CA VAL A 89 9.28 -4.09 -7.09
C VAL A 89 9.23 -4.42 -8.58
N PRO A 90 10.28 -5.04 -9.16
CA PRO A 90 10.33 -5.33 -10.58
C PRO A 90 9.18 -6.23 -11.05
N GLY A 91 8.56 -5.89 -12.18
CA GLY A 91 7.48 -6.68 -12.77
C GLY A 91 6.14 -6.61 -12.03
N ALA A 92 6.00 -5.73 -11.03
CA ALA A 92 4.73 -5.51 -10.35
C ALA A 92 3.71 -4.84 -11.28
N LEU A 93 2.51 -5.40 -11.32
CA LEU A 93 1.32 -4.72 -11.86
C LEU A 93 0.64 -4.01 -10.71
N SER A 94 0.52 -2.69 -10.81
CA SER A 94 -0.15 -1.87 -9.80
C SER A 94 -1.56 -1.54 -10.25
N LEU A 95 -2.56 -1.76 -9.41
CA LEU A 95 -3.94 -1.39 -9.69
C LEU A 95 -4.37 -0.30 -8.72
N ARG A 96 -4.98 0.77 -9.24
CA ARG A 96 -5.57 1.80 -8.38
C ARG A 96 -6.88 1.29 -7.81
N VAL A 97 -7.01 1.30 -6.48
CA VAL A 97 -8.30 1.08 -5.84
C VAL A 97 -9.16 2.32 -6.01
N VAL A 98 -10.33 2.16 -6.64
CA VAL A 98 -11.30 3.22 -6.91
C VAL A 98 -12.64 2.88 -6.26
N HIS A 99 -13.38 3.90 -5.81
CA HIS A 99 -14.67 3.73 -5.14
C HIS A 99 -15.67 4.83 -5.55
N ASP A 100 -16.96 4.52 -5.46
CA ASP A 100 -18.06 5.41 -5.87
C ASP A 100 -18.51 6.36 -4.74
N GLY A 101 -17.62 6.59 -3.77
CA GLY A 101 -17.89 7.37 -2.56
C GLY A 101 -18.53 6.51 -1.47
N GLY A 102 -19.14 7.17 -0.48
CA GLY A 102 -19.75 6.51 0.67
C GLY A 102 -19.09 6.96 1.97
N GLU A 103 -18.71 6.02 2.82
CA GLU A 103 -18.24 6.30 4.18
C GLU A 103 -16.87 5.65 4.46
N SER A 104 -16.02 6.36 5.19
CA SER A 104 -14.75 5.86 5.72
C SER A 104 -14.60 6.23 7.19
N TRP A 105 -13.98 5.36 7.99
CA TRP A 105 -13.58 5.71 9.33
C TRP A 105 -12.21 6.39 9.29
N ILE A 106 -12.15 7.64 9.76
CA ILE A 106 -10.93 8.46 9.71
C ILE A 106 -10.55 8.83 11.14
N HIS A 107 -9.29 8.62 11.48
CA HIS A 107 -8.67 9.14 12.69
C HIS A 107 -7.94 10.44 12.36
N GLY A 108 -8.52 11.57 12.78
CA GLY A 108 -7.87 12.88 12.70
C GLY A 108 -7.31 13.32 14.05
N LYS A 109 -6.55 14.43 14.05
CA LYS A 109 -5.96 15.01 15.27
C LYS A 109 -7.00 15.38 16.35
N GLU A 110 -8.19 15.82 15.93
CA GLU A 110 -9.22 16.34 16.84
C GLU A 110 -10.39 15.38 17.04
N LYS A 111 -10.69 14.54 16.04
CA LYS A 111 -11.83 13.65 16.08
C LYS A 111 -11.56 12.38 15.28
N SER A 112 -12.03 11.27 15.82
CA SER A 112 -12.18 10.00 15.10
C SER A 112 -13.65 9.75 14.81
N GLY A 113 -13.96 9.17 13.66
CA GLY A 113 -15.33 8.78 13.37
C GLY A 113 -15.55 8.40 11.92
N VAL A 114 -16.82 8.17 11.61
CA VAL A 114 -17.27 7.95 10.24
C VAL A 114 -17.38 9.30 9.53
N HIS A 115 -16.78 9.37 8.35
CA HIS A 115 -16.80 10.53 7.46
C HIS A 115 -17.29 10.13 6.08
N SER A 116 -18.09 10.98 5.47
CA SER A 116 -18.45 10.82 4.06
C SER A 116 -17.25 11.09 3.17
N LEU A 117 -17.01 10.21 2.20
CA LEU A 117 -15.98 10.38 1.18
C LEU A 117 -16.60 10.67 -0.19
N THR A 118 -15.98 11.60 -0.90
CA THR A 118 -16.27 11.85 -2.31
C THR A 118 -15.80 10.65 -3.15
N PRO A 119 -16.47 10.36 -4.28
CA PRO A 119 -16.02 9.32 -5.19
C PRO A 119 -14.56 9.47 -5.60
N LEU A 120 -13.84 8.37 -5.63
CA LEU A 120 -12.49 8.24 -6.17
C LEU A 120 -12.53 7.28 -7.38
N ASN A 121 -13.48 7.47 -8.29
CA ASN A 121 -13.65 6.68 -9.50
C ASN A 121 -13.70 7.59 -10.73
N PRO A 122 -12.55 8.12 -11.20
CA PRO A 122 -12.51 9.19 -12.18
C PRO A 122 -13.03 8.78 -13.56
N TYR A 123 -13.05 7.49 -13.87
CA TYR A 123 -13.47 6.95 -15.17
C TYR A 123 -14.78 6.17 -15.11
N SER A 124 -15.51 6.26 -13.99
CA SER A 124 -16.78 5.56 -13.78
C SER A 124 -16.69 4.06 -14.07
N GLU A 125 -15.62 3.45 -13.58
CA GLU A 125 -15.43 2.01 -13.74
C GLU A 125 -16.56 1.24 -13.06
N PRO A 126 -17.06 0.13 -13.65
CA PRO A 126 -18.14 -0.64 -13.05
C PRO A 126 -17.82 -1.07 -11.61
N PRO A 127 -18.79 -1.08 -10.68
CA PRO A 127 -18.56 -1.54 -9.31
C PRO A 127 -18.21 -3.03 -9.29
N ASN A 128 -17.39 -3.45 -8.32
CA ASN A 128 -16.95 -4.83 -8.13
C ASN A 128 -16.21 -5.42 -9.35
N ALA A 129 -15.40 -4.59 -10.01
CA ALA A 129 -14.67 -4.97 -11.21
C ALA A 129 -13.17 -4.75 -11.07
N ILE A 130 -12.40 -5.56 -11.78
CA ILE A 130 -10.95 -5.46 -11.91
C ILE A 130 -10.61 -5.42 -13.40
N GLY A 131 -9.71 -4.53 -13.81
CA GLY A 131 -9.37 -4.39 -15.21
C GLY A 131 -8.02 -3.71 -15.43
N MET A 132 -7.31 -4.17 -16.47
CA MET A 132 -6.15 -3.46 -17.03
C MET A 132 -6.65 -2.32 -17.91
N SER A 133 -6.02 -1.14 -17.83
CA SER A 133 -6.52 0.05 -18.52
C SER A 133 -5.43 1.09 -18.67
N GLU A 134 -5.13 1.47 -19.92
CA GLU A 134 -4.18 2.53 -20.26
C GLU A 134 -4.60 3.90 -19.70
N ARG A 135 -5.87 4.09 -19.34
CA ARG A 135 -6.37 5.34 -18.74
C ARG A 135 -5.72 5.67 -17.39
N TYR A 136 -5.13 4.67 -16.72
CA TYR A 136 -4.45 4.85 -15.44
C TYR A 136 -2.93 5.00 -15.59
N GLU A 137 -2.39 4.84 -16.80
CA GLU A 137 -0.97 5.06 -17.06
C GLU A 137 -0.60 6.56 -16.94
N PRO A 138 0.67 6.87 -16.62
CA PRO A 138 1.77 5.95 -16.30
C PRO A 138 1.76 5.48 -14.83
N TYR A 139 0.73 5.82 -14.06
CA TYR A 139 0.75 5.75 -12.61
C TYR A 139 0.28 4.41 -12.03
N PHE A 140 -0.59 3.72 -12.75
CA PHE A 140 -1.04 2.37 -12.44
C PHE A 140 -1.27 1.62 -13.76
N SER A 141 -1.23 0.30 -13.71
CA SER A 141 -1.50 -0.59 -14.84
C SER A 141 -3.01 -0.82 -15.08
N GLY A 142 -3.85 -0.40 -14.13
CA GLY A 142 -5.29 -0.58 -14.19
C GLY A 142 -6.00 -0.21 -12.89
N PHE A 143 -7.16 -0.82 -12.65
CA PHE A 143 -8.03 -0.50 -11.53
C PHE A 143 -8.59 -1.73 -10.82
N LEU A 144 -8.95 -1.52 -9.55
CA LEU A 144 -9.84 -2.35 -8.76
C LEU A 144 -10.97 -1.45 -8.25
N SER A 145 -12.16 -1.60 -8.81
CA SER A 145 -13.34 -0.84 -8.43
C SER A 145 -14.15 -1.61 -7.39
N VAL A 146 -14.32 -1.01 -6.21
CA VAL A 146 -15.05 -1.62 -5.10
C VAL A 146 -16.49 -1.10 -4.95
N GLY A 147 -16.92 -0.18 -5.83
CA GLY A 147 -18.23 0.45 -5.73
C GLY A 147 -18.35 1.39 -4.52
N PRO A 148 -19.56 1.60 -3.98
CA PRO A 148 -19.79 2.37 -2.76
C PRO A 148 -19.16 1.68 -1.54
N ILE A 149 -18.52 2.47 -0.68
CA ILE A 149 -17.89 1.97 0.55
C ILE A 149 -18.72 2.37 1.78
N SER A 150 -18.70 1.52 2.80
CA SER A 150 -19.29 1.79 4.11
C SER A 150 -18.23 1.68 5.19
N ALA A 151 -18.41 2.39 6.30
CA ALA A 151 -17.49 2.33 7.42
C ALA A 151 -18.16 1.97 8.74
N SER A 152 -17.45 1.20 9.54
CA SER A 152 -17.70 1.00 10.96
C SER A 152 -16.50 1.53 11.76
N PRO A 153 -16.65 1.75 13.07
CA PRO A 153 -15.49 1.85 13.95
C PRO A 153 -14.54 0.66 13.75
N PRO A 154 -13.23 0.82 14.05
CA PRO A 154 -12.27 -0.27 14.03
C PRO A 154 -12.77 -1.41 14.93
N ALA A 155 -12.53 -2.65 14.50
CA ALA A 155 -12.98 -3.83 15.26
C ALA A 155 -12.33 -3.93 16.65
N LEU A 156 -11.17 -3.28 16.84
CA LEU A 156 -10.46 -3.17 18.10
C LEU A 156 -10.20 -1.67 18.40
N PRO A 157 -10.37 -1.23 19.65
CA PRO A 157 -10.17 0.17 20.06
C PRO A 157 -8.72 0.64 19.94
#